data_AF-A0A0K0D4G6-F1
#
_entry.id   AF-A0A0K0D4G6-F1
#
_cell.length_a   1.000
_cell.length_b   1.000
_cell.length_c   1.000
_cell.angle_alpha   90.00
_cell.angle_beta   90.00
_cell.angle_gamma   90.00
#
_symmetry.space_group_name_H-M   'P 1'
#
loop_
_entity.id
_entity.type
_entity.pdbx_description
1 polymer ?
#
loop_
_entity_poly.entity_id
_entity_poly.type
_entity_poly.pdbx_seq_one_letter_code
_entity_poly.pdbx_strand_id
1 'polypeptide(L)'
;MLKAFAIVTGIPTRMQFVGYFASYCSCAADTAHIIASSYLYNREYAKCVEFCGSELLKREKDEPQLLAATVAAHYQLAKVSSVMQSAVRFIPIIIKNSWWSPHSAITNGGVEMEEPFWFIRCSAAGHWLCTVLLNTLRPLLTETSDDLLISTILLLSQVDFASVGFSAFNEAITIAENKESFKSTVIFEFIGDLAVMDRIVFMASSRPECFLPESTEDAQAELQKVIEARLKVIDEAKKIKLTILYLSKIGNDFVRLLQSMEKS
;
A
#
# COMPACT_ATOMS: atom_id res chain seq x y z
N MET A 1 25.82 -44.87 -3.04
CA MET A 1 26.21 -45.68 -1.87
C MET A 1 27.44 -44.99 -1.26
N LEU A 2 27.46 -44.82 0.08
CA LEU A 2 28.28 -43.91 0.94
C LEU A 2 27.59 -42.55 1.20
N LYS A 3 26.84 -42.31 2.30
CA LYS A 3 27.15 -42.33 3.76
C LYS A 3 28.44 -41.56 4.07
N ALA A 4 28.36 -40.30 4.48
CA ALA A 4 28.06 -39.79 5.83
C ALA A 4 29.34 -39.52 6.64
N PHE A 5 29.57 -38.25 6.98
CA PHE A 5 30.24 -37.85 8.22
C PHE A 5 29.59 -36.57 8.71
N ALA A 6 28.73 -36.71 9.72
CA ALA A 6 28.30 -35.62 10.57
C ALA A 6 29.40 -35.42 11.62
N ILE A 7 29.94 -34.20 11.70
CA ILE A 7 30.64 -33.73 12.90
C ILE A 7 29.80 -32.60 13.48
N VAL A 8 29.35 -32.87 14.69
CA VAL A 8 28.62 -32.02 15.61
C VAL A 8 29.52 -30.88 16.04
N THR A 9 29.28 -29.68 15.52
CA THR A 9 29.65 -28.43 16.19
C THR A 9 28.49 -27.46 16.00
N GLY A 10 27.84 -27.08 17.10
CA GLY A 10 26.69 -26.18 17.13
C GLY A 10 27.02 -24.78 16.63
N ILE A 11 26.98 -24.60 15.31
CA ILE A 11 27.00 -23.31 14.62
C ILE A 11 25.66 -23.23 13.88
N PRO A 12 24.78 -22.26 14.20
CA PRO A 12 23.48 -22.18 13.57
C PRO A 12 23.63 -21.81 12.09
N THR A 13 23.29 -22.74 11.20
CA THR A 13 22.51 -22.64 9.92
C THR A 13 22.58 -21.38 9.03
N ARG A 14 23.50 -20.44 9.22
CA ARG A 14 23.56 -19.17 8.48
C ARG A 14 24.01 -19.29 7.02
N MET A 15 24.70 -20.36 6.63
CA MET A 15 25.30 -20.48 5.30
C MET A 15 24.49 -21.25 4.26
N GLN A 16 23.51 -22.08 4.66
CA GLN A 16 22.66 -22.78 3.68
C GLN A 16 21.53 -21.90 3.13
N PHE A 17 21.27 -20.76 3.77
CA PHE A 17 20.20 -19.86 3.36
C PHE A 17 20.51 -19.09 2.08
N VAL A 18 21.78 -18.72 1.83
CA VAL A 18 22.18 -17.87 0.69
C VAL A 18 21.82 -18.48 -0.68
N GLY A 19 21.78 -19.81 -0.80
CA GLY A 19 21.45 -20.51 -2.04
C GLY A 19 19.98 -20.43 -2.47
N TYR A 20 19.05 -20.15 -1.55
CA TYR A 20 17.61 -20.09 -1.84
C TYR A 20 17.11 -18.69 -2.25
N PHE A 21 17.94 -17.63 -2.10
CA PHE A 21 17.56 -16.24 -2.41
C PHE A 21 17.67 -15.87 -3.89
N ALA A 22 18.32 -16.69 -4.71
CA ALA A 22 18.72 -16.31 -6.08
C ALA A 22 17.78 -16.79 -7.21
N SER A 23 16.71 -17.54 -6.92
CA SER A 23 16.02 -18.31 -7.97
C SER A 23 14.70 -17.73 -8.52
N TYR A 24 14.22 -16.57 -8.03
CA TYR A 24 12.90 -16.06 -8.43
C TYR A 24 12.91 -14.71 -9.17
N CYS A 25 14.08 -14.12 -9.38
CA CYS A 25 14.31 -13.13 -10.43
C CYS A 25 15.35 -13.72 -11.39
N SER A 26 15.10 -13.69 -12.70
CA SER A 26 16.00 -14.26 -13.73
C SER A 26 17.31 -13.46 -13.94
N CYS A 27 17.76 -12.74 -12.92
CA CYS A 27 19.09 -12.17 -12.78
C CYS A 27 19.49 -12.44 -11.33
N ALA A 28 20.72 -12.90 -11.10
CA ALA A 28 21.28 -13.06 -9.76
C ALA A 28 20.87 -11.87 -8.86
N ALA A 29 20.35 -12.15 -7.67
CA ALA A 29 19.99 -11.11 -6.72
C ALA A 29 21.18 -10.16 -6.56
N ASP A 30 20.99 -8.89 -6.91
CA ASP A 30 22.03 -7.87 -6.79
C ASP A 30 22.50 -7.81 -5.33
N THR A 31 23.80 -7.74 -5.12
CA THR A 31 24.42 -7.60 -3.79
C THR A 31 23.74 -6.52 -2.95
N ALA A 32 23.29 -5.42 -3.54
CA ALA A 32 22.56 -4.38 -2.82
C ALA A 32 21.20 -4.85 -2.28
N HIS A 33 20.45 -5.65 -3.05
CA HIS A 33 19.20 -6.24 -2.56
C HIS A 33 19.45 -7.21 -1.39
N ILE A 34 20.51 -8.02 -1.46
CA ILE A 34 20.90 -8.96 -0.40
C ILE A 34 21.25 -8.18 0.88
N ILE A 35 22.04 -7.10 0.76
CA ILE A 35 22.43 -6.27 1.90
C ILE A 35 21.20 -5.58 2.52
N ALA A 36 20.34 -4.95 1.72
CA ALA A 36 19.12 -4.30 2.21
C ALA A 36 18.23 -5.30 2.95
N SER A 37 17.97 -6.46 2.35
CA SER A 37 17.19 -7.54 2.97
C SER A 37 17.81 -8.03 4.29
N SER A 38 19.14 -8.08 4.36
CA SER A 38 19.87 -8.44 5.58
C SER A 38 19.66 -7.40 6.69
N TYR A 39 19.69 -6.10 6.39
CA TYR A 39 19.37 -5.07 7.38
C TYR A 39 17.95 -5.21 7.90
N LEU A 40 16.99 -5.46 7.02
CA LEU A 40 15.59 -5.63 7.38
C LEU A 40 15.36 -6.86 8.25
N TYR A 41 15.99 -7.99 7.91
CA TYR A 41 15.94 -9.22 8.70
C TYR A 41 16.55 -9.05 10.10
N ASN A 42 17.69 -8.33 10.19
CA ASN A 42 18.34 -8.04 11.46
C ASN A 42 17.69 -6.87 12.23
N ARG A 43 16.56 -6.34 11.75
CA ARG A 43 15.82 -5.21 12.35
C ARG A 43 16.64 -3.91 12.44
N GLU A 44 17.66 -3.78 11.59
CA GLU A 44 18.50 -2.59 11.48
C GLU A 44 17.88 -1.56 10.50
N TYR A 45 16.63 -1.18 10.75
CA TYR A 45 15.81 -0.42 9.79
C TYR A 45 16.41 0.94 9.42
N ALA A 46 17.01 1.66 10.37
CA ALA A 46 17.67 2.94 10.09
C ALA A 46 18.87 2.77 9.15
N LYS A 47 19.68 1.73 9.35
CA LYS A 47 20.81 1.39 8.46
C LYS A 47 20.32 0.97 7.08
N CYS A 48 19.20 0.25 7.01
CA CYS A 48 18.57 -0.09 5.73
C CYS A 48 18.22 1.16 4.93
N VAL A 49 17.56 2.14 5.55
CA VAL A 49 17.18 3.40 4.88
C VAL A 49 18.41 4.15 4.38
N GLU A 50 19.44 4.29 5.21
CA GLU A 50 20.69 4.96 4.84
C GLU A 50 21.38 4.24 3.66
N PHE A 51 21.51 2.92 3.76
CA PHE A 51 22.11 2.10 2.72
C PHE A 51 21.35 2.22 1.40
N CYS A 52 20.03 1.97 1.40
CA CYS A 52 19.19 2.06 0.22
C CYS A 52 19.24 3.46 -0.40
N GLY A 53 19.20 4.52 0.42
CA GLY A 53 19.34 5.90 -0.03
C GLY A 53 20.67 6.14 -0.74
N SER A 54 21.78 5.66 -0.17
CA SER A 54 23.11 5.79 -0.78
C SER A 54 23.25 5.02 -2.10
N GLU A 55 22.66 3.84 -2.19
CA GLU A 55 22.71 3.01 -3.40
C GLU A 55 21.81 3.56 -4.51
N LEU A 56 20.62 4.05 -4.17
CA LEU A 56 19.72 4.71 -5.12
C LEU A 56 20.30 6.01 -5.68
N LEU A 57 21.18 6.70 -4.95
CA LEU A 57 21.88 7.90 -5.45
C LEU A 57 23.00 7.56 -6.45
N LYS A 58 23.66 6.41 -6.28
CA LYS A 58 24.76 5.97 -7.16
C LYS A 58 24.28 5.33 -8.45
N ARG A 59 23.06 4.79 -8.44
CA ARG A 59 22.50 3.99 -9.52
C ARG A 59 21.54 4.85 -10.34
N GLU A 60 21.73 4.91 -11.66
CA GLU A 60 20.84 5.62 -12.58
C GLU A 60 19.49 4.90 -12.82
N LYS A 61 19.28 3.72 -12.22
CA LYS A 61 18.11 2.87 -12.45
C LYS A 61 17.12 2.89 -11.29
N ASP A 62 15.85 2.82 -11.64
CA ASP A 62 14.76 2.47 -10.73
C ASP A 62 14.98 1.03 -10.22
N GLU A 63 15.50 0.88 -9.00
CA GLU A 63 15.74 -0.41 -8.35
C GLU A 63 14.51 -0.77 -7.47
N PRO A 64 13.55 -1.58 -7.98
CA PRO A 64 12.30 -1.86 -7.29
C PRO A 64 12.52 -2.44 -5.90
N GLN A 65 13.51 -3.31 -5.74
CA GLN A 65 13.80 -3.99 -4.49
C GLN A 65 14.31 -3.02 -3.43
N LEU A 66 15.13 -2.03 -3.81
CA LEU A 66 15.65 -1.02 -2.87
C LEU A 66 14.56 -0.02 -2.46
N LEU A 67 13.64 0.32 -3.37
CA LEU A 67 12.49 1.17 -3.06
C LEU A 67 11.50 0.46 -2.13
N ALA A 68 11.20 -0.81 -2.41
CA ALA A 68 10.41 -1.65 -1.50
C ALA A 68 11.08 -1.78 -0.12
N ALA A 69 12.40 -1.98 -0.08
CA ALA A 69 13.17 -2.04 1.16
C ALA A 69 13.07 -0.75 1.98
N THR A 70 13.12 0.39 1.30
CA THR A 70 12.98 1.71 1.93
C THR A 70 11.58 1.90 2.53
N VAL A 71 10.51 1.54 1.81
CA VAL A 71 9.13 1.61 2.31
C VAL A 71 8.96 0.73 3.56
N ALA A 72 9.42 -0.52 3.51
CA ALA A 72 9.30 -1.44 4.64
C ALA A 72 10.09 -0.96 5.86
N ALA A 73 11.30 -0.45 5.68
CA ALA A 73 12.10 0.09 6.77
C ALA A 73 11.42 1.30 7.42
N HIS A 74 10.86 2.22 6.63
CA HIS A 74 10.10 3.35 7.17
C HIS A 74 8.84 2.92 7.92
N TYR A 75 8.15 1.88 7.43
CA TYR A 75 6.98 1.31 8.10
C TYR A 75 7.34 0.75 9.47
N GLN A 76 8.41 -0.04 9.55
CA GLN A 76 8.91 -0.60 10.82
C GLN A 76 9.44 0.46 11.79
N LEU A 77 9.89 1.61 11.29
CA LEU A 77 10.28 2.76 12.10
C LEU A 77 9.08 3.64 12.53
N ALA A 78 7.85 3.27 12.17
CA ALA A 78 6.63 4.05 12.42
C ALA A 78 6.70 5.50 11.92
N LYS A 79 7.42 5.74 10.82
CA LYS A 79 7.58 7.09 10.23
C LYS A 79 6.54 7.33 9.14
N VAL A 80 5.33 7.73 9.54
CA VAL A 80 4.17 7.92 8.65
C VAL A 80 4.49 8.72 7.38
N SER A 81 5.05 9.93 7.53
CA SER A 81 5.43 10.81 6.41
C SER A 81 6.46 10.16 5.48
N SER A 82 7.46 9.48 6.04
CA SER A 82 8.52 8.80 5.27
C SER A 82 8.01 7.56 4.53
N VAL A 83 7.03 6.83 5.10
CA VAL A 83 6.35 5.72 4.42
C VAL A 83 5.66 6.23 3.17
N MET A 84 4.83 7.27 3.30
CA MET A 84 4.09 7.82 2.16
C MET A 84 5.03 8.38 1.09
N GLN A 85 6.08 9.12 1.48
CA GLN A 85 7.07 9.63 0.55
C GLN A 85 7.77 8.51 -0.24
N SER A 86 8.10 7.41 0.43
CA SER A 86 8.72 6.25 -0.20
C SER A 86 7.74 5.49 -1.10
N ALA A 87 6.47 5.39 -0.69
CA ALA A 87 5.39 4.78 -1.46
C ALA A 87 5.17 5.52 -2.79
N VAL A 88 5.13 6.86 -2.77
CA VAL A 88 4.99 7.69 -3.98
C VAL A 88 6.10 7.43 -4.99
N ARG A 89 7.33 7.18 -4.53
CA ARG A 89 8.46 6.83 -5.41
C ARG A 89 8.33 5.42 -5.97
N PHE A 90 7.68 4.50 -5.26
CA PHE A 90 7.55 3.10 -5.66
C PHE A 90 6.36 2.86 -6.61
N ILE A 91 5.27 3.59 -6.45
CA ILE A 91 4.03 3.47 -7.24
C ILE A 91 4.26 3.46 -8.77
N PRO A 92 5.08 4.35 -9.37
CA PRO A 92 5.31 4.34 -10.82
C PRO A 92 5.88 3.02 -11.33
N ILE A 93 6.71 2.34 -10.53
CA ILE A 93 7.31 1.05 -10.88
C ILE A 93 6.27 -0.06 -10.85
N ILE A 94 5.41 -0.07 -9.83
CA ILE A 94 4.29 -1.01 -9.73
C ILE A 94 3.37 -0.85 -10.95
N ILE A 95 3.05 0.40 -11.34
CA ILE A 95 2.24 0.72 -12.52
C ILE A 95 2.90 0.20 -13.80
N LYS A 96 4.17 0.56 -14.03
CA LYS A 96 4.92 0.18 -15.22
C LYS A 96 4.96 -1.33 -15.42
N ASN A 97 5.12 -2.10 -14.34
CA ASN A 97 5.26 -3.55 -14.40
C ASN A 97 3.94 -4.32 -14.20
N SER A 98 2.83 -3.62 -14.00
CA SER A 98 1.51 -4.21 -13.74
C SER A 98 1.47 -5.18 -12.57
N TRP A 99 2.08 -4.80 -11.45
CA TRP A 99 2.21 -5.63 -10.25
C TRP A 99 0.96 -5.57 -9.36
N TRP A 100 -0.12 -6.20 -9.85
CA TRP A 100 -1.46 -6.17 -9.26
C TRP A 100 -1.91 -7.49 -8.63
N SER A 101 -1.11 -8.54 -8.68
CA SER A 101 -1.53 -9.88 -8.27
C SER A 101 -1.91 -9.90 -6.78
N PRO A 102 -3.11 -10.40 -6.41
CA PRO A 102 -3.40 -10.70 -5.03
C PRO A 102 -2.46 -11.82 -4.54
N HIS A 103 -2.22 -11.86 -3.24
CA HIS A 103 -1.35 -12.86 -2.64
C HIS A 103 -1.86 -13.20 -1.24
N SER A 104 -2.09 -14.48 -0.98
CA SER A 104 -2.71 -14.97 0.26
C SER A 104 -1.82 -14.83 1.49
N ALA A 105 -0.50 -14.70 1.33
CA ALA A 105 0.41 -14.41 2.46
C ALA A 105 0.37 -12.93 2.89
N ILE A 106 -0.27 -12.06 2.12
CA ILE A 106 -0.52 -10.67 2.51
C ILE A 106 -1.86 -10.65 3.24
N THR A 107 -1.94 -11.39 4.36
CA THR A 107 -3.08 -11.40 5.28
C THR A 107 -2.75 -10.57 6.53
N ASN A 108 -3.76 -10.12 7.26
CA ASN A 108 -3.62 -9.34 8.50
C ASN A 108 -2.88 -8.01 8.34
N GLY A 109 -2.98 -7.36 7.17
CA GLY A 109 -2.37 -6.05 6.99
C GLY A 109 -0.82 -6.05 7.01
N GLY A 110 -0.19 -7.23 7.00
CA GLY A 110 1.27 -7.33 7.18
C GLY A 110 1.76 -7.05 8.61
N VAL A 111 0.86 -7.07 9.60
CA VAL A 111 1.18 -6.92 11.03
C VAL A 111 2.09 -8.05 11.51
N GLU A 112 1.89 -9.26 11.00
CA GLU A 112 2.70 -10.46 11.30
C GLU A 112 3.71 -10.76 10.19
N MET A 113 4.26 -9.74 9.49
CA MET A 113 5.32 -9.94 8.49
C MET A 113 6.64 -10.40 9.12
N GLU A 114 6.64 -11.59 9.73
CA GLU A 114 7.81 -12.42 9.93
C GLU A 114 8.25 -13.06 8.61
N GLU A 115 7.32 -13.27 7.66
CA GLU A 115 7.66 -13.63 6.29
C GLU A 115 8.12 -12.38 5.54
N PRO A 116 9.40 -12.32 5.13
CA PRO A 116 9.91 -11.11 4.54
C PRO A 116 9.29 -10.89 3.17
N PHE A 117 8.68 -9.72 2.99
CA PHE A 117 8.25 -9.22 1.68
C PHE A 117 9.35 -9.29 0.60
N TRP A 118 10.63 -9.43 0.98
CA TRP A 118 11.77 -9.70 0.10
C TRP A 118 11.55 -10.86 -0.88
N PHE A 119 10.60 -11.75 -0.60
CA PHE A 119 10.31 -12.98 -1.35
C PHE A 119 8.96 -13.00 -2.06
N ILE A 120 8.10 -12.01 -1.83
CA ILE A 120 6.83 -11.97 -2.55
C ILE A 120 7.13 -11.57 -3.99
N ARG A 121 6.74 -12.43 -4.93
CA ARG A 121 6.83 -12.19 -6.38
C ARG A 121 6.50 -10.73 -6.65
N CYS A 122 7.38 -10.02 -7.38
CA CYS A 122 7.21 -8.58 -7.63
C CYS A 122 5.79 -8.25 -8.10
N SER A 123 5.13 -9.19 -8.80
CA SER A 123 3.74 -9.13 -9.21
C SER A 123 2.71 -8.77 -8.12
N ALA A 124 2.96 -8.99 -6.84
CA ALA A 124 2.03 -8.65 -5.76
C ALA A 124 2.40 -7.39 -4.96
N ALA A 125 3.37 -6.60 -5.45
CA ALA A 125 3.81 -5.38 -4.77
C ALA A 125 2.69 -4.34 -4.56
N GLY A 126 1.71 -4.26 -5.48
CA GLY A 126 0.55 -3.39 -5.31
C GLY A 126 -0.31 -3.77 -4.11
N HIS A 127 -0.60 -5.07 -3.94
CA HIS A 127 -1.39 -5.56 -2.81
C HIS A 127 -0.72 -5.24 -1.47
N TRP A 128 0.59 -5.50 -1.40
CA TRP A 128 1.41 -5.20 -0.24
C TRP A 128 1.44 -3.71 0.09
N LEU A 129 1.64 -2.85 -0.92
CA LEU A 129 1.73 -1.42 -0.69
C LEU A 129 0.41 -0.85 -0.16
N CYS A 130 -0.74 -1.26 -0.72
CA CYS A 130 -2.06 -0.88 -0.21
C CYS A 130 -2.20 -1.28 1.27
N THR A 131 -1.77 -2.49 1.59
CA THR A 131 -1.79 -3.03 2.95
C THR A 131 -0.93 -2.21 3.94
N VAL A 132 0.32 -1.93 3.58
CA VAL A 132 1.24 -1.11 4.39
C VAL A 132 0.65 0.28 4.62
N LEU A 133 0.11 0.91 3.57
CA LEU A 133 -0.47 2.25 3.66
C LEU A 133 -1.73 2.26 4.52
N LEU A 134 -2.61 1.26 4.41
CA LEU A 134 -3.82 1.18 5.24
C LEU A 134 -3.45 1.16 6.73
N ASN A 135 -2.49 0.32 7.10
CA ASN A 135 -2.03 0.21 8.48
C ASN A 135 -1.25 1.42 8.98
N THR A 136 -0.54 2.10 8.08
CA THR A 136 0.19 3.34 8.42
C THR A 136 -0.76 4.51 8.64
N LEU A 137 -1.80 4.62 7.82
CA LEU A 137 -2.67 5.80 7.76
C LEU A 137 -3.90 5.69 8.66
N ARG A 138 -4.46 4.49 8.85
CA ARG A 138 -5.67 4.28 9.66
C ARG A 138 -5.57 4.89 11.08
N PRO A 139 -4.46 4.74 11.83
CA PRO A 139 -4.35 5.33 13.17
C PRO A 139 -4.57 6.85 13.20
N LEU A 140 -4.21 7.55 12.12
CA LEU A 140 -4.36 9.01 12.01
C LEU A 140 -5.82 9.45 11.99
N LEU A 141 -6.79 8.56 11.72
CA LEU A 141 -8.22 8.90 11.83
C LEU A 141 -8.63 9.32 13.25
N THR A 142 -7.85 8.94 14.26
CA THR A 142 -8.06 9.36 15.65
C THR A 142 -7.49 10.74 15.96
N GLU A 143 -6.59 11.24 15.09
CA GLU A 143 -5.85 12.49 15.28
C GLU A 143 -6.36 13.60 14.36
N THR A 144 -6.82 13.25 13.16
CA THR A 144 -7.34 14.18 12.17
C THR A 144 -8.51 13.60 11.40
N SER A 145 -9.42 14.47 10.98
CA SER A 145 -10.55 14.16 10.11
C SER A 145 -10.36 14.75 8.71
N ASP A 146 -9.13 14.81 8.21
CA ASP A 146 -8.85 15.37 6.87
C ASP A 146 -9.55 14.57 5.76
N ASP A 147 -10.12 15.28 4.80
CA ASP A 147 -10.92 14.68 3.72
C ASP A 147 -10.10 13.75 2.83
N LEU A 148 -8.84 14.12 2.57
CA LEU A 148 -7.93 13.32 1.77
C LEU A 148 -7.54 12.04 2.51
N LEU A 149 -7.29 12.12 3.81
CA LEU A 149 -7.05 10.95 4.67
C LEU A 149 -8.23 9.98 4.66
N ILE A 150 -9.43 10.49 4.95
CA ILE A 150 -10.66 9.70 4.98
C ILE A 150 -10.88 9.02 3.62
N SER A 151 -10.82 9.78 2.53
CA SER A 151 -10.99 9.26 1.17
C SER A 151 -9.96 8.18 0.80
N THR A 152 -8.72 8.36 1.26
CA THR A 152 -7.64 7.41 1.01
C THR A 152 -7.88 6.11 1.77
N ILE A 153 -8.34 6.15 3.01
CA ILE A 153 -8.64 4.95 3.79
C ILE A 153 -9.86 4.23 3.21
N LEU A 154 -10.90 4.95 2.82
CA LEU A 154 -12.06 4.37 2.11
C LEU A 154 -11.60 3.57 0.88
N LEU A 155 -10.70 4.13 0.06
CA LEU A 155 -10.20 3.43 -1.13
C LEU A 155 -9.20 2.31 -0.82
N LEU A 156 -8.31 2.47 0.15
CA LEU A 156 -7.37 1.42 0.55
C LEU A 156 -8.10 0.20 1.12
N SER A 157 -9.18 0.43 1.87
CA SER A 157 -9.95 -0.61 2.54
C SER A 157 -10.69 -1.56 1.59
N GLN A 158 -10.89 -1.17 0.33
CA GLN A 158 -11.51 -2.04 -0.66
C GLN A 158 -10.63 -3.24 -1.02
N VAL A 159 -9.32 -3.11 -0.83
CA VAL A 159 -8.36 -4.19 -1.03
C VAL A 159 -8.40 -5.10 0.20
N ASP A 160 -8.64 -6.39 -0.02
CA ASP A 160 -8.89 -7.37 1.03
C ASP A 160 -10.01 -6.94 1.99
N PHE A 161 -11.12 -6.44 1.42
CA PHE A 161 -12.25 -5.90 2.17
C PHE A 161 -12.79 -6.86 3.24
N ALA A 162 -12.80 -8.17 2.97
CA ALA A 162 -13.32 -9.17 3.91
C ALA A 162 -12.49 -9.33 5.20
N SER A 163 -11.30 -8.75 5.29
CA SER A 163 -10.41 -8.85 6.45
C SER A 163 -10.32 -7.51 7.21
N VAL A 164 -9.13 -6.93 7.34
CA VAL A 164 -8.86 -5.63 7.95
C VAL A 164 -9.57 -4.48 7.23
N GLY A 165 -9.83 -4.63 5.92
CA GLY A 165 -10.48 -3.63 5.08
C GLY A 165 -11.84 -3.21 5.63
N PHE A 166 -12.74 -4.14 5.94
CA PHE A 166 -14.09 -3.86 6.45
C PHE A 166 -14.07 -2.95 7.69
N SER A 167 -13.20 -3.24 8.65
CA SER A 167 -13.12 -2.44 9.88
C SER A 167 -12.61 -1.01 9.62
N ALA A 168 -11.57 -0.86 8.80
CA ALA A 168 -11.02 0.45 8.44
C ALA A 168 -12.00 1.27 7.61
N PHE A 169 -12.75 0.61 6.72
CA PHE A 169 -13.82 1.24 5.93
C PHE A 169 -14.90 1.82 6.84
N ASN A 170 -15.40 1.02 7.78
CA ASN A 170 -16.48 1.45 8.68
C ASN A 170 -16.06 2.61 9.58
N GLU A 171 -14.81 2.64 10.04
CA GLU A 171 -14.27 3.79 10.78
C GLU A 171 -14.25 5.05 9.91
N ALA A 172 -13.66 4.97 8.71
CA ALA A 172 -13.54 6.11 7.81
C ALA A 172 -14.91 6.64 7.35
N ILE A 173 -15.85 5.75 6.97
CA ILE A 173 -17.17 6.18 6.49
C ILE A 173 -18.00 6.79 7.61
N THR A 174 -17.89 6.29 8.84
CA THR A 174 -18.56 6.88 10.01
C THR A 174 -18.06 8.30 10.28
N ILE A 175 -16.75 8.54 10.16
CA ILE A 175 -16.17 9.89 10.29
C ILE A 175 -16.68 10.79 9.16
N ALA A 176 -16.70 10.30 7.91
CA ALA A 176 -17.21 11.04 6.76
C ALA A 176 -18.67 11.46 6.92
N GLU A 177 -19.53 10.53 7.38
CA GLU A 177 -20.96 10.75 7.60
C GLU A 177 -21.23 11.82 8.66
N ASN A 178 -20.43 11.84 9.73
CA ASN A 178 -20.59 12.78 10.83
C ASN A 178 -19.90 14.14 10.61
N LYS A 179 -19.06 14.26 9.59
CA LYS A 179 -18.35 15.52 9.28
C LYS A 179 -19.27 16.48 8.53
N GLU A 180 -19.38 17.72 9.00
CA GLU A 180 -20.25 18.75 8.39
C GLU A 180 -19.87 19.05 6.92
N SER A 181 -18.57 19.13 6.62
CA SER A 181 -18.07 19.50 5.29
C SER A 181 -17.04 18.49 4.75
N PHE A 182 -17.49 17.28 4.45
CA PHE A 182 -16.65 16.26 3.80
C PHE A 182 -16.64 16.44 2.27
N LYS A 183 -15.48 16.28 1.63
CA LYS A 183 -15.33 16.30 0.17
C LYS A 183 -14.46 15.16 -0.37
N SER A 184 -14.94 14.47 -1.40
CA SER A 184 -14.26 13.36 -2.08
C SER A 184 -14.64 13.26 -3.56
N THR A 185 -14.23 14.25 -4.35
CA THR A 185 -14.75 14.50 -5.71
C THR A 185 -14.29 13.52 -6.81
N VAL A 186 -13.46 12.52 -6.48
CA VAL A 186 -12.88 11.59 -7.46
C VAL A 186 -13.01 10.12 -7.06
N ILE A 187 -13.61 9.82 -5.91
CA ILE A 187 -13.56 8.48 -5.32
C ILE A 187 -14.22 7.41 -6.20
N PHE A 188 -15.33 7.75 -6.86
CA PHE A 188 -16.09 6.85 -7.72
C PHE A 188 -15.32 6.37 -8.96
N GLU A 189 -14.27 7.06 -9.39
CA GLU A 189 -13.40 6.60 -10.48
C GLU A 189 -12.59 5.34 -10.09
N PHE A 190 -12.40 5.12 -8.79
CA PHE A 190 -11.44 4.16 -8.24
C PHE A 190 -12.07 3.10 -7.32
N ILE A 191 -13.36 3.21 -6.99
CA ILE A 191 -14.08 2.16 -6.27
C ILE A 191 -14.34 1.00 -7.23
N GLY A 192 -14.05 -0.20 -6.73
CA GLY A 192 -14.27 -1.44 -7.43
C GLY A 192 -14.99 -2.52 -6.61
N ASP A 193 -14.94 -2.43 -5.29
CA ASP A 193 -15.67 -3.34 -4.42
C ASP A 193 -17.15 -2.94 -4.31
N LEU A 194 -18.07 -3.88 -4.54
CA LEU A 194 -19.51 -3.59 -4.53
C LEU A 194 -20.01 -3.19 -3.14
N ALA A 195 -19.49 -3.77 -2.05
CA ALA A 195 -19.93 -3.42 -0.70
C ALA A 195 -19.47 -2.00 -0.33
N VAL A 196 -18.24 -1.65 -0.73
CA VAL A 196 -17.73 -0.27 -0.60
C VAL A 196 -18.56 0.69 -1.44
N MET A 197 -18.86 0.31 -2.68
CA MET A 197 -19.65 1.11 -3.61
C MET A 197 -21.05 1.39 -3.05
N ASP A 198 -21.79 0.37 -2.63
CA ASP A 198 -23.16 0.49 -2.13
C ASP A 198 -23.24 1.46 -0.95
N ARG A 199 -22.27 1.40 -0.03
CA ARG A 199 -22.24 2.28 1.14
C ARG A 199 -21.91 3.73 0.78
N ILE A 200 -20.96 3.95 -0.15
CA ILE A 200 -20.63 5.31 -0.61
C ILE A 200 -21.78 5.90 -1.43
N VAL A 201 -22.48 5.09 -2.24
CA VAL A 201 -23.69 5.50 -2.97
C VAL A 201 -24.82 5.90 -2.02
N PHE A 202 -25.00 5.15 -0.94
CA PHE A 202 -25.96 5.51 0.11
C PHE A 202 -25.66 6.90 0.69
N MET A 203 -24.39 7.17 1.04
CA MET A 203 -23.98 8.48 1.52
C MET A 203 -24.22 9.56 0.46
N ALA A 204 -23.82 9.32 -0.79
CA ALA A 204 -23.97 10.27 -1.89
C ALA A 204 -25.44 10.58 -2.23
N SER A 205 -26.36 9.65 -1.97
CA SER A 205 -27.80 9.89 -2.13
C SER A 205 -28.35 10.90 -1.12
N SER A 206 -27.76 10.94 0.08
CA SER A 206 -28.13 11.89 1.14
C SER A 206 -27.34 13.20 1.10
N ARG A 207 -26.10 13.15 0.60
CA ARG A 207 -25.11 14.24 0.61
C ARG A 207 -24.32 14.30 -0.70
N PRO A 208 -24.97 14.58 -1.84
CA PRO A 208 -24.32 14.59 -3.15
C PRO A 208 -23.20 15.63 -3.26
N GLU A 209 -23.30 16.74 -2.52
CA GLU A 209 -22.29 17.80 -2.43
C GLU A 209 -20.93 17.33 -1.90
N CYS A 210 -20.90 16.18 -1.22
CA CYS A 210 -19.65 15.56 -0.78
C CYS A 210 -18.83 15.00 -1.95
N PHE A 211 -19.46 14.67 -3.08
CA PHE A 211 -18.81 13.93 -4.16
C PHE A 211 -18.80 14.68 -5.49
N LEU A 212 -19.56 15.78 -5.59
CA LEU A 212 -19.69 16.56 -6.81
C LEU A 212 -19.17 17.98 -6.57
N PRO A 213 -18.24 18.49 -7.40
CA PRO A 213 -17.68 19.83 -7.24
C PRO A 213 -18.72 20.95 -7.45
N GLU A 214 -19.78 20.71 -8.21
CA GLU A 214 -20.85 21.67 -8.50
C GLU A 214 -22.22 20.97 -8.48
N SER A 215 -23.16 21.47 -7.67
CA SER A 215 -24.53 20.94 -7.59
C SER A 215 -25.38 21.46 -8.75
N THR A 216 -25.26 20.84 -9.91
CA THR A 216 -26.20 21.04 -11.03
C THR A 216 -27.23 19.91 -11.06
N GLU A 217 -28.41 20.14 -11.65
CA GLU A 217 -29.39 19.07 -11.89
C GLU A 217 -28.79 17.91 -12.71
N ASP A 218 -27.79 18.21 -13.56
CA ASP A 218 -27.02 17.21 -14.30
C ASP A 218 -26.07 16.39 -13.41
N ALA A 219 -25.61 16.93 -12.29
CA ALA A 219 -24.60 16.29 -11.45
C ALA A 219 -25.12 14.99 -10.79
N GLN A 220 -26.42 14.92 -10.46
CA GLN A 220 -27.03 13.70 -9.94
C GLN A 220 -27.18 12.62 -11.04
N ALA A 221 -27.50 13.03 -12.27
CA ALA A 221 -27.56 12.12 -13.42
C ALA A 221 -26.15 11.64 -13.84
N GLU A 222 -25.13 12.50 -13.76
CA GLU A 222 -23.74 12.15 -13.98
C GLU A 222 -23.23 11.18 -12.91
N LEU A 223 -23.50 11.46 -11.64
CA LEU A 223 -23.17 10.56 -10.54
C LEU A 223 -23.81 9.19 -10.73
N GLN A 224 -25.09 9.15 -11.08
CA GLN A 224 -25.80 7.90 -11.36
C GLN A 224 -25.17 7.12 -12.53
N LYS A 225 -24.79 7.81 -13.63
CA LYS A 225 -24.08 7.18 -14.75
C LYS A 225 -22.72 6.61 -14.33
N VAL A 226 -21.97 7.33 -13.48
CA VAL A 226 -20.69 6.86 -12.95
C VAL A 226 -20.90 5.62 -12.07
N ILE A 227 -21.94 5.62 -11.23
CA ILE A 227 -22.31 4.49 -10.39
C ILE A 227 -22.65 3.27 -11.23
N GLU A 228 -23.57 3.42 -12.19
CA GLU A 228 -24.04 2.34 -13.06
C GLU A 228 -22.93 1.74 -13.93
N ALA A 229 -22.02 2.57 -14.43
CA ALA A 229 -20.84 2.11 -15.16
C ALA A 229 -19.91 1.21 -14.32
N ARG A 230 -20.01 1.30 -12.99
CA ARG A 230 -19.15 0.61 -12.01
C ARG A 230 -19.81 -0.54 -11.27
N LEU A 231 -21.11 -0.81 -11.47
CA LEU A 231 -21.84 -1.95 -10.91
C LEU A 231 -21.45 -3.30 -11.55
N LYS A 232 -20.16 -3.58 -11.68
CA LYS A 232 -19.65 -4.87 -12.17
C LYS A 232 -18.75 -5.47 -11.11
N VAL A 233 -18.95 -6.76 -10.83
CA VAL A 233 -18.01 -7.52 -10.01
C VAL A 233 -16.65 -7.47 -10.70
N ILE A 234 -15.67 -6.85 -10.05
CA ILE A 234 -14.28 -6.89 -10.50
C ILE A 234 -13.46 -7.77 -9.56
N ASP A 235 -12.44 -8.42 -10.11
CA ASP A 235 -11.53 -9.22 -9.32
C ASP A 235 -10.62 -8.37 -8.41
N GLU A 236 -9.98 -9.02 -7.45
CA GLU A 236 -9.11 -8.38 -6.47
C GLU A 236 -7.92 -7.67 -7.14
N ALA A 237 -7.37 -8.23 -8.21
CA ALA A 237 -6.27 -7.61 -8.95
C ALA A 237 -6.69 -6.25 -9.53
N LYS A 238 -7.92 -6.14 -10.02
CA LYS A 238 -8.47 -4.88 -10.53
C LYS A 238 -8.71 -3.88 -9.40
N LYS A 239 -9.16 -4.30 -8.22
CA LYS A 239 -9.28 -3.42 -7.03
C LYS A 239 -7.92 -2.86 -6.61
N ILE A 240 -6.90 -3.72 -6.54
CA ILE A 240 -5.51 -3.33 -6.26
C ILE A 240 -5.04 -2.30 -7.30
N LYS A 241 -5.26 -2.57 -8.59
CA LYS A 241 -4.90 -1.65 -9.67
C LYS A 241 -5.56 -0.28 -9.51
N LEU A 242 -6.88 -0.23 -9.28
CA LEU A 242 -7.60 1.04 -9.11
C LEU A 242 -7.08 1.83 -7.91
N THR A 243 -6.83 1.15 -6.80
CA THR A 243 -6.27 1.76 -5.58
C THR A 243 -4.88 2.35 -5.82
N ILE A 244 -3.99 1.64 -6.51
CA ILE A 244 -2.65 2.15 -6.85
C ILE A 244 -2.73 3.34 -7.82
N LEU A 245 -3.65 3.31 -8.78
CA LEU A 245 -3.87 4.44 -9.68
C LEU A 245 -4.38 5.68 -8.92
N TYR A 246 -5.28 5.51 -7.96
CA TYR A 246 -5.70 6.59 -7.07
C TYR A 246 -4.52 7.18 -6.30
N LEU A 247 -3.72 6.32 -5.66
CA LEU A 247 -2.53 6.75 -4.91
C LEU A 247 -1.52 7.49 -5.80
N SER A 248 -1.40 7.12 -7.07
CA SER A 248 -0.54 7.84 -8.03
C SER A 248 -1.03 9.28 -8.32
N LYS A 249 -2.35 9.50 -8.28
CA LYS A 249 -2.98 10.80 -8.53
C LYS A 249 -2.82 11.73 -7.33
N ILE A 250 -3.03 11.20 -6.13
CA ILE A 250 -3.12 12.00 -4.89
C ILE A 250 -1.86 11.96 -4.03
N GLY A 251 -0.91 11.08 -4.32
CA GLY A 251 0.16 10.75 -3.38
C GLY A 251 1.06 11.92 -2.99
N ASN A 252 1.37 12.82 -3.93
CA ASN A 252 2.16 14.02 -3.63
C ASN A 252 1.40 15.00 -2.73
N ASP A 253 0.09 15.16 -2.92
CA ASP A 253 -0.72 16.03 -2.06
C ASP A 253 -0.83 15.44 -0.65
N PHE A 254 -0.92 14.12 -0.54
CA PHE A 254 -0.89 13.41 0.73
C PHE A 254 0.44 13.59 1.48
N VAL A 255 1.58 13.53 0.77
CA VAL A 255 2.89 13.79 1.38
C VAL A 255 2.95 15.21 1.95
N ARG A 256 2.43 16.21 1.22
CA ARG A 256 2.37 17.61 1.70
C ARG A 256 1.49 17.75 2.94
N LEU A 257 0.33 17.08 2.95
CA LEU A 257 -0.57 17.03 4.10
C LEU A 257 0.17 16.51 5.34
N LEU A 258 0.78 15.32 5.26
CA LEU A 258 1.50 14.71 6.39
C LEU A 258 2.65 15.59 6.89
N GLN A 259 3.42 16.20 5.99
CA GLN A 259 4.51 17.12 6.37
C GLN A 259 4.03 18.40 7.04
N SER A 260 2.80 18.84 6.75
CA SER A 260 2.21 20.00 7.44
C SER A 260 1.78 19.65 8.87
N MET A 261 1.27 18.43 9.08
CA MET A 261 0.88 17.94 10.40
C MET A 261 2.08 17.72 11.33
N GLU A 262 3.24 17.31 10.80
CA GLU A 262 4.47 17.15 11.60
C GLU A 262 5.05 18.50 12.10
N LYS A 263 4.58 19.63 11.56
CA LYS A 263 5.06 20.97 11.91
C LYS A 263 4.12 21.75 12.84
N SER A 264 2.89 21.27 13.02
CA SER A 264 1.86 21.86 13.89
C SER A 264 1.93 21.27 15.29
#